data_AF-R9KBH1-F1
#
_entry.id   AF-R9KBH1-F1
#
_cell.length_a   1.000
_cell.length_b   1.000
_cell.length_c   1.000
_cell.angle_alpha   90.00
_cell.angle_beta   90.00
_cell.angle_gamma   90.00
#
_symmetry.space_group_name_H-M   'P 1'
#
loop_
_entity.id
_entity.type
_entity.pdbx_description
1 polymer ?
#
loop_
_entity_poly.entity_id
_entity_poly.type
_entity_poly.pdbx_seq_one_letter_code
_entity_poly.pdbx_strand_id
1 'polypeptide(L)' 'MKYVIRLLYVLVFIASMALIVTGQRHIGPGGLAAMLVGLLGILALLYLYNKKFQ' A
#
# COMPACT_ATOMS: atom_id res chain seq x y z
N MET A 1 5.01 19.48 9.66
CA MET A 1 4.36 19.08 8.38
C MET A 1 5.10 17.95 7.65
N LYS A 2 6.35 18.14 7.18
CA LYS A 2 7.11 17.12 6.40
C LYS A 2 7.23 15.74 7.08
N TYR A 3 7.43 15.71 8.40
CA TYR A 3 7.52 14.44 9.16
C TYR A 3 6.18 13.71 9.28
N VAL A 4 5.08 14.45 9.40
CA VAL A 4 3.71 13.89 9.46
C VAL A 4 3.36 13.21 8.14
N ILE A 5 3.71 13.82 7.01
CA ILE A 5 3.49 13.23 5.68
C ILE A 5 4.33 11.95 5.50
N ARG A 6 5.60 11.94 5.93
CA ARG A 6 6.42 10.72 5.91
C ARG A 6 5.83 9.62 6.79
N LEU A 7 5.33 9.96 7.97
CA LEU A 7 4.68 9.00 8.86
C LEU A 7 3.44 8.39 8.20
N LEU A 8 2.62 9.22 7.55
CA LEU A 8 1.47 8.76 6.76
C LEU A 8 1.89 7.77 5.66
N TYR A 9 2.96 8.05 4.91
CA TYR A 9 3.45 7.12 3.88
C TYR A 9 3.90 5.78 4.46
N VAL A 10 4.56 5.78 5.62
CA VAL A 10 4.94 4.55 6.31
C VAL A 10 3.71 3.77 6.78
N LEU A 11 2.71 4.44 7.35
CA LEU A 11 1.47 3.79 7.78
C LEU A 11 0.71 3.17 6.60
N VAL A 12 0.60 3.89 5.49
CA VAL A 12 -0.03 3.37 4.25
C VAL A 12 0.75 2.16 3.74
N PHE A 13 2.08 2.21 3.74
CA PHE A 13 2.91 1.08 3.31
C PHE A 13 2.67 -0.16 4.17
N ILE A 14 2.65 -0.01 5.50
CA ILE A 14 2.39 -1.12 6.44
C ILE A 14 0.98 -1.69 6.22
N ALA A 15 -0.04 -0.83 6.07
CA ALA A 15 -1.41 -1.26 5.80
C ALA A 15 -1.52 -2.02 4.47
N SER A 16 -0.89 -1.53 3.41
CA SER A 16 -0.83 -2.22 2.11
C SER A 16 -0.16 -3.58 2.20
N MET A 17 0.94 -3.70 2.95
CA MET A 17 1.61 -4.98 3.17
C MET A 17 0.77 -5.93 4.00
N ALA A 18 0.09 -5.44 5.04
CA ALA A 18 -0.84 -6.25 5.82
C ALA A 18 -1.95 -6.83 4.94
N LEU A 19 -2.56 -6.02 4.05
CA LEU A 19 -3.59 -6.49 3.11
C LEU A 19 -3.09 -7.58 2.16
N ILE A 20 -1.85 -7.45 1.66
CA ILE A 20 -1.26 -8.47 0.78
C ILE A 20 -1.04 -9.77 1.56
N VAL A 21 -0.45 -9.70 2.76
CA VAL A 21 -0.16 -10.87 3.59
C VAL A 21 -1.43 -11.56 4.08
N THR A 22 -2.46 -10.81 4.47
CA THR A 22 -3.74 -11.41 4.90
C THR A 22 -4.51 -11.96 3.71
N GLY A 23 -4.48 -11.29 2.56
CA GLY A 23 -5.12 -11.77 1.33
C GLY A 23 -4.55 -13.10 0.84
N GLN A 24 -3.24 -13.35 1.03
CA GLN A 24 -2.60 -14.64 0.74
C GLN A 24 -3.13 -15.78 1.62
N ARG A 25 -3.58 -15.49 2.85
CA ARG A 25 -4.16 -16.50 3.76
C ARG A 25 -5.61 -16.86 3.44
N HIS A 26 -6.27 -16.08 2.58
CA HIS A 26 -7.67 -16.29 2.19
C HIS A 26 -7.77 -16.63 0.70
N ILE A 27 -7.75 -17.92 0.37
CA ILE A 27 -7.83 -18.38 -1.01
C ILE A 27 -9.26 -18.14 -1.55
N GLY A 28 -9.39 -17.19 -2.47
CA GLY A 28 -10.65 -16.86 -3.12
C GLY A 28 -10.70 -15.40 -3.63
N PRO A 29 -11.83 -14.99 -4.23
CA PRO A 29 -11.99 -13.64 -4.79
C PRO A 29 -11.77 -12.52 -3.77
N GLY A 30 -12.18 -12.74 -2.51
CA GLY A 30 -11.98 -11.78 -1.43
C GLY A 30 -10.51 -11.55 -1.08
N GLY A 31 -9.71 -12.61 -0.99
CA GLY A 31 -8.27 -12.49 -0.76
C GLY A 31 -7.55 -11.85 -1.94
N LEU A 32 -7.96 -12.19 -3.16
CA LEU A 32 -7.44 -11.54 -4.37
C LEU A 32 -7.75 -10.04 -4.41
N ALA A 33 -8.98 -9.64 -4.07
CA ALA A 33 -9.34 -8.23 -3.97
C ALA A 33 -8.50 -7.50 -2.90
N ALA A 34 -8.30 -8.10 -1.72
CA ALA A 34 -7.45 -7.54 -0.67
C ALA A 34 -6.01 -7.32 -1.15
N MET A 35 -5.43 -8.29 -1.86
CA MET A 35 -4.10 -8.17 -2.45
C MET A 35 -4.01 -7.06 -3.49
N LEU A 36 -5.02 -6.93 -4.36
CA LEU A 36 -5.06 -5.86 -5.37
C LEU A 36 -5.18 -4.47 -4.73
N VAL A 37 -5.98 -4.32 -3.68
CA VAL A 37 -6.07 -3.06 -2.92
C VAL A 37 -4.73 -2.73 -2.26
N GLY A 38 -4.08 -3.71 -1.64
CA GLY A 38 -2.74 -3.53 -1.08
C GLY A 38 -1.71 -3.10 -2.13
N LEU A 39 -1.73 -3.75 -3.30
CA LEU A 39 -0.87 -3.41 -4.44
C LEU A 39 -1.11 -2.00 -4.96
N LEU A 40 -2.37 -1.59 -5.13
CA LEU A 40 -2.73 -0.23 -5.54
C LEU A 40 -2.16 0.82 -4.57
N GLY A 41 -2.20 0.55 -3.26
CA GLY A 41 -1.61 1.43 -2.26
C GLY A 41 -0.09 1.58 -2.41
N ILE A 42 0.63 0.50 -2.72
CA ILE A 42 2.08 0.55 -2.98
C ILE A 42 2.38 1.34 -4.25
N LEU A 43 1.62 1.11 -5.33
CA LEU A 43 1.80 1.83 -6.59
C LEU A 43 1.51 3.32 -6.43
N ALA A 44 0.49 3.69 -5.64
CA ALA A 44 0.20 5.08 -5.32
C ALA A 44 1.36 5.74 -4.55
N LEU A 45 1.94 5.05 -3.57
CA LEU A 45 3.12 5.56 -2.86
C LEU A 45 4.33 5.73 -3.78
N LEU A 46 4.57 4.76 -4.68
CA LEU A 46 5.64 4.84 -5.66
C LEU A 46 5.44 6.02 -6.62
N TYR A 47 4.21 6.23 -7.09
CA TYR A 47 3.86 7.38 -7.92
C TYR A 47 4.11 8.71 -7.20
N LEU A 48 3.66 8.84 -5.95
CA LEU A 48 3.87 10.05 -5.16
C LEU A 48 5.35 10.31 -4.88
N TYR A 49 6.13 9.26 -4.67
CA TYR A 49 7.57 9.35 -4.55
C TYR A 49 8.20 9.84 -5.86
N ASN A 50 7.90 9.19 -6.99
CA ASN A 50 8.46 9.50 -8.30
C ASN A 50 8.09 10.90 -8.80
N LYS A 51 6.87 11.39 -8.51
CA LYS A 51 6.44 12.75 -8.85
C LYS A 51 7.35 13.83 -8.24
N LYS A 52 8.07 13.51 -7.16
CA LYS A 52 9.01 14.43 -6.53
C LYS A 52 10.35 14.54 -7.29
N PHE A 53 10.68 13.55 -8.11
CA PHE A 53 11.91 13.49 -8.91
C PHE A 53 11.70 13.87 -10.38
N GLN A 54 10.45 14.05 -10.78
CA GLN A 54 10.04 14.56 -12.08
C GLN A 54 9.88 16.08 -12.02
#